data_AF-A0A0D6AEM2-F1
#
_entry.id   AF-A0A0D6AEM2-F1
#
_cell.length_a   1.000
_cell.length_b   1.000
_cell.length_c   1.000
_cell.angle_alpha   90.00
_cell.angle_beta   90.00
_cell.angle_gamma   90.00
#
_symmetry.space_group_name_H-M   'P 1'
#
loop_
_entity.id
_entity.type
_entity.pdbx_description
1 polymer ?
#
loop_
_entity_poly.entity_id
_entity_poly.type
_entity_poly.pdbx_seq_one_letter_code
_entity_poly.pdbx_strand_id
1 'polypeptide(L)' 'MNFIRQQIVPLITILIALFALVAVTARSFIKTDLAAPAPIENIYSGENLG' A
#
# COMPACT_ATOMS: atom_id res chain seq x y z
N MET A 1 -9.97 -28.07 26.14
CA MET A 1 -8.71 -27.87 25.39
C MET A 1 -8.83 -26.66 24.45
N ASN A 2 -9.03 -25.44 24.99
CA ASN A 2 -9.24 -24.22 24.18
C ASN A 2 -8.17 -23.13 24.40
N PHE A 3 -7.32 -23.32 25.42
CA PHE A 3 -6.35 -22.34 25.89
C PHE A 3 -5.22 -22.08 24.88
N ILE A 4 -4.73 -23.14 24.24
CA ILE A 4 -3.64 -23.08 23.26
C ILE A 4 -4.06 -22.24 22.05
N ARG A 5 -5.27 -22.47 21.53
CA ARG A 5 -5.79 -21.71 20.38
C ARG A 5 -6.10 -20.25 20.74
N GLN A 6 -6.62 -19.98 21.94
CA GLN A 6 -6.92 -18.61 22.35
C GLN A 6 -5.69 -17.73 22.54
N GLN A 7 -4.52 -18.28 22.88
CA GLN A 7 -3.30 -17.48 23.08
C GLN A 7 -2.42 -17.44 21.83
N ILE A 8 -2.32 -18.56 21.10
CA ILE A 8 -1.41 -18.67 19.96
C ILE A 8 -2.02 -18.05 18.70
N VAL A 9 -3.33 -18.22 18.47
CA VAL A 9 -3.99 -17.64 17.29
C VAL A 9 -3.88 -16.12 17.26
N PRO A 10 -4.23 -15.34 18.31
CA PRO A 10 -4.11 -13.89 18.24
C PRO A 10 -2.65 -13.43 18.09
N LEU A 11 -1.70 -14.11 18.74
CA LEU A 11 -0.29 -13.79 18.59
C LEU A 11 0.19 -13.97 17.14
N ILE A 12 -0.14 -15.10 16.51
CA ILE A 12 0.19 -15.38 15.11
C ILE A 12 -0.49 -14.38 14.18
N THR A 13 -1.76 -14.04 14.42
CA THR A 13 -2.47 -13.04 13.62
C THR A 13 -1.76 -11.70 13.64
N ILE A 14 -1.30 -11.25 14.82
CA ILE A 14 -0.55 -9.99 14.94
C ILE A 14 0.80 -10.09 14.20
N LEU A 15 1.54 -11.18 14.36
CA LEU A 15 2.81 -11.37 13.64
C LEU A 15 2.63 -11.34 12.12
N ILE A 16 1.59 -12.01 11.60
CA ILE A 16 1.26 -11.99 10.17
C ILE A 16 0.83 -10.59 9.75
N ALA A 17 0.02 -9.89 10.53
CA ALA A 17 -0.41 -8.53 10.23
C ALA A 17 0.78 -7.56 10.15
N LEU A 18 1.72 -7.64 11.10
CA LEU A 18 2.95 -6.84 11.08
C LEU A 18 3.82 -7.19 9.87
N PHE A 19 3.97 -8.47 9.56
CA PHE A 19 4.71 -8.89 8.37
C PHE A 19 4.06 -8.36 7.09
N ALA A 20 2.74 -8.49 6.96
CA ALA A 20 1.98 -7.98 5.81
C ALA A 20 2.08 -6.45 5.70
N LEU A 21 2.04 -5.73 6.82
CA LEU A 21 2.22 -4.28 6.86
C LEU A 21 3.60 -3.88 6.33
N VAL A 22 4.66 -4.56 6.77
CA VAL A 22 6.03 -4.30 6.28
C VAL A 22 6.16 -4.68 4.81
N ALA A 23 5.64 -5.83 4.39
CA ALA A 23 5.70 -6.30 3.01
C ALA A 23 4.95 -5.38 2.04
N VAL A 24 3.76 -4.91 2.42
CA VAL A 24 2.97 -3.98 1.58
C VAL A 24 3.67 -2.63 1.47
N THR A 25 4.24 -2.15 2.58
CA THR A 25 4.99 -0.89 2.60
C THR A 25 6.21 -1.00 1.69
N ALA A 26 7.00 -2.07 1.84
CA ALA A 26 8.17 -2.32 1.00
C ALA A 26 7.80 -2.43 -0.49
N ARG A 27 6.66 -3.04 -0.83
CA ARG A 27 6.16 -3.14 -2.21
C ARG A 27 5.83 -1.78 -2.80
N SER A 28 5.11 -0.93 -2.09
CA SER A 28 4.67 0.38 -2.59
C SER A 28 5.83 1.36 -2.85
N PHE A 29 6.99 1.15 -2.23
CA PHE A 29 8.18 1.97 -2.48
C PHE A 29 9.10 1.41 -3.59
N ILE A 30 8.69 0.35 -4.31
CA ILE A 30 9.44 -0.10 -5.49
C ILE A 30 9.36 0.99 -6.56
N LYS A 31 10.49 1.30 -7.21
CA LYS A 31 10.62 2.36 -8.23
C LYS A 31 9.49 2.35 -9.27
N THR A 32 8.99 1.17 -9.64
CA THR A 32 7.89 1.01 -10.60
C THR A 32 6.55 1.59 -10.13
N ASP A 33 6.26 1.59 -8.83
CA ASP A 33 5.00 2.11 -8.26
C ASP A 33 5.03 3.66 -8.21
N LEU A 34 6.23 4.24 -8.04
CA LEU A 34 6.48 5.68 -8.01
C LEU A 34 6.89 6.27 -9.37
N ALA A 35 7.07 5.45 -10.40
CA ALA A 35 7.58 5.88 -11.71
C ALA A 35 6.52 6.57 -12.59
N ALA A 36 5.24 6.48 -12.23
CA ALA A 36 4.19 7.17 -12.96
C ALA A 36 4.34 8.69 -12.75
N PRO A 37 4.54 9.48 -13.82
CA PRO A 37 4.52 10.93 -13.71
C PRO A 37 3.18 11.37 -13.13
N ALA A 38 3.19 12.37 -12.24
CA ALA A 38 1.97 12.98 -11.76
C ALA A 38 1.14 13.47 -12.96
N PRO A 39 -0.20 13.33 -12.94
CA PRO A 39 -1.04 13.88 -13.98
C PRO A 39 -0.79 15.38 -14.11
N ILE A 40 -0.07 15.76 -15.17
CA ILE A 40 0.01 17.13 -15.63
C ILE A 40 -1.15 17.31 -16.58
N GLU A 41 -2.31 17.69 -16.03
CA GLU A 41 -3.35 18.25 -16.87
C GLU A 41 -2.70 19.43 -17.60
N ASN A 42 -2.68 19.39 -18.94
CA ASN A 42 -2.14 20.48 -19.73
C ASN A 42 -3.07 21.68 -19.50
N ILE A 43 -2.77 22.49 -18.48
CA ILE A 43 -3.50 23.72 -18.09
C ILE A 43 -3.63 24.69 -19.29
N TYR A 44 -2.86 24.47 -20.36
CA TYR A 44 -2.87 25.23 -21.61
C TYR A 44 -3.85 24.74 -22.70
N SER A 45 -4.66 23.71 -22.46
CA SER A 45 -5.57 23.18 -23.50
C SER A 45 -6.90 23.97 -23.64
N GLY A 46 -7.01 25.12 -22.99
CA GLY A 46 -8.23 25.92 -22.91
C GLY A 46 -8.14 27.36 -23.44
N GLU A 47 -7.07 27.77 -24.11
CA GLU A 47 -6.94 29.13 -24.63
C GLU A 47 -6.51 29.14 -26.11
N ASN A 48 -7.34 28.57 -26.99
CA ASN A 48 -7.28 28.81 -28.44
C ASN A 48 -8.66 28.56 -29.08
N LEU A 49 -9.70 29.28 -28.63
CA LEU A 49 -10.99 29.36 -29.33
C LEU A 49 -11.55 30.79 -29.19
N GLY A 50 -11.09 31.69 -30.07
CA GLY A 50 -11.57 33.06 -30.21
C GLY A 50 -10.59 33.95 -30.95
#